data_AF-A0A7S2VXV6-F1
#
_entry.id   AF-A0A7S2VXV6-F1
#
_cell.length_a   1.000
_cell.length_b   1.000
_cell.length_c   1.000
_cell.angle_alpha   90.00
_cell.angle_beta   90.00
_cell.angle_gamma   90.00
#
_symmetry.space_group_name_H-M   'P 1'
#
loop_
_entity.id
_entity.type
_entity.pdbx_description
1 polymer ?
#
loop_
_entity_poly.entity_id
_entity_poly.type
_entity_poly.pdbx_seq_one_letter_code
_entity_poly.pdbx_strand_id
1 'polypeptide(L)'
;ENLAQQLSKMDRDMGDYKNFPRRLSAKPYHAGLSNSERKRNQEMWARDEVQIICATVAFGMGINKPNVRFVFHHSMPKSLEAYHQESGRAGRDGEHGLCILFYSWGDASKARSMIIDSSRRERA
;
A
#
# COMPACT_ATOMS: atom_id res chain seq x y z
N GLU A 1 -1.63 -24.04 12.87
CA GLU A 1 -2.98 -23.65 12.40
C GLU A 1 -2.96 -23.58 10.88
N ASN A 2 -3.98 -24.10 10.19
CA ASN A 2 -4.03 -24.03 8.72
C ASN A 2 -4.33 -22.58 8.31
N LEU A 3 -3.65 -22.06 7.28
CA LEU A 3 -3.89 -20.74 6.69
C LEU A 3 -5.39 -20.47 6.45
N ALA A 4 -6.16 -21.48 6.05
CA ALA A 4 -7.60 -21.39 5.90
C ALA A 4 -8.33 -21.05 7.20
N GLN A 5 -7.89 -21.60 8.34
CA GLN A 5 -8.45 -21.27 9.66
C GLN A 5 -8.11 -19.85 10.10
N GLN A 6 -6.89 -19.37 9.77
CA GLN A 6 -6.49 -17.98 10.04
C GLN A 6 -7.26 -16.99 9.15
N LEU A 7 -7.45 -17.32 7.87
CA LEU A 7 -8.26 -16.52 6.94
C LEU A 7 -9.74 -16.52 7.33
N SER A 8 -10.32 -17.67 7.72
CA SER A 8 -11.70 -17.72 8.23
C SER A 8 -11.86 -17.05 9.59
N LYS A 9 -10.81 -16.99 10.42
CA LYS A 9 -10.82 -16.20 11.65
C LYS A 9 -10.77 -14.71 11.31
N MET A 10 -9.88 -14.28 10.41
CA MET A 10 -9.83 -12.90 9.93
C MET A 10 -11.12 -12.45 9.22
N ASP A 11 -11.75 -13.31 8.42
CA ASP A 11 -13.03 -13.01 7.76
C ASP A 11 -14.17 -12.84 8.78
N ARG A 12 -14.17 -13.67 9.84
CA ARG A 12 -15.09 -13.55 10.97
C ARG A 12 -14.81 -12.32 11.85
N ASP A 13 -13.53 -12.00 12.08
CA ASP A 13 -13.11 -10.83 12.86
C ASP A 13 -13.27 -9.53 12.05
N MET A 14 -13.20 -9.59 10.71
CA MET A 14 -13.65 -8.55 9.77
C MET A 14 -15.18 -8.56 9.58
N GLY A 15 -15.91 -9.39 10.34
CA GLY A 15 -17.32 -9.75 10.21
C GLY A 15 -18.34 -8.64 10.46
N ASP A 16 -18.03 -7.44 10.01
CA ASP A 16 -18.98 -6.35 9.88
C ASP A 16 -18.82 -5.59 8.55
N TYR A 17 -18.67 -6.35 7.45
CA TYR A 17 -18.72 -5.77 6.10
C TYR A 17 -20.03 -5.00 5.85
N LYS A 18 -21.07 -5.25 6.66
CA LYS A 18 -22.35 -4.52 6.66
C LYS A 18 -22.24 -3.11 7.27
N ASN A 19 -21.40 -2.92 8.30
CA ASN A 19 -21.04 -1.60 8.84
C ASN A 19 -19.74 -1.04 8.26
N PHE A 20 -19.12 -1.74 7.31
CA PHE A 20 -18.01 -1.16 6.56
C PHE A 20 -18.49 0.14 5.91
N PRO A 21 -17.71 1.24 6.01
CA PRO A 21 -18.18 2.52 5.53
C PRO A 21 -18.58 2.41 4.06
N ARG A 22 -19.84 2.73 3.75
CA ARG A 22 -20.35 2.68 2.37
C ARG A 22 -19.60 3.63 1.43
N ARG A 23 -18.82 4.54 1.98
CA ARG A 23 -17.91 5.45 1.28
C ARG A 23 -16.62 5.56 2.08
N LEU A 24 -15.50 5.27 1.42
CA LEU A 24 -14.17 5.55 1.95
C LEU A 24 -13.61 6.80 1.27
N SER A 25 -13.06 7.72 2.06
CA SER A 25 -12.32 8.86 1.53
C SER A 25 -10.93 8.41 1.09
N ALA A 26 -10.53 8.79 -0.13
CA ALA A 26 -9.23 8.46 -0.70
C ALA A 26 -8.57 9.70 -1.30
N LYS A 27 -7.23 9.81 -1.17
CA LYS A 27 -6.43 10.86 -1.80
C LYS A 27 -5.21 10.30 -2.54
N PRO A 28 -4.85 10.87 -3.71
CA PRO A 28 -3.66 10.45 -4.44
C PRO A 28 -2.38 11.02 -3.84
N TYR A 29 -1.27 10.30 -4.01
CA TYR A 29 0.08 10.78 -3.73
C TYR A 29 1.07 10.24 -4.76
N HIS A 30 1.54 11.11 -5.66
CA HIS A 30 2.51 10.76 -6.69
C HIS A 30 3.28 12.00 -7.18
N ALA A 31 4.37 11.78 -7.90
CA ALA A 31 5.27 12.86 -8.37
C ALA A 31 4.60 13.88 -9.32
N GLY A 32 3.50 13.50 -9.99
CA GLY A 32 2.72 14.42 -10.83
C GLY A 32 1.87 15.46 -10.09
N LEU A 33 1.75 15.40 -8.75
CA LEU A 33 1.06 16.42 -7.95
C LEU A 33 2.03 17.54 -7.54
N SER A 34 1.50 18.75 -7.35
CA SER A 34 2.29 19.84 -6.77
C SER A 34 2.75 19.51 -5.34
N ASN A 35 3.82 20.17 -4.88
CA ASN A 35 4.32 19.98 -3.50
C ASN A 35 3.26 20.30 -2.45
N SER A 36 2.46 21.34 -2.67
CA SER A 36 1.38 21.76 -1.77
C SER A 36 0.27 20.70 -1.71
N GLU A 37 -0.15 20.16 -2.85
CA GLU A 37 -1.16 19.10 -2.90
C GLU A 37 -0.67 17.80 -2.25
N ARG A 38 0.57 17.38 -2.53
CA ARG A 38 1.17 16.20 -1.87
C ARG A 38 1.20 16.34 -0.36
N LYS A 39 1.67 17.49 0.13
CA LYS A 39 1.73 17.79 1.56
C LYS A 39 0.34 17.80 2.19
N ARG A 40 -0.63 18.47 1.57
CA ARG A 40 -2.03 18.51 2.04
C ARG A 40 -2.63 17.12 2.13
N ASN A 41 -2.51 16.30 1.09
CA ASN A 41 -3.08 14.95 1.07
C ASN A 41 -2.43 14.05 2.13
N GLN A 42 -1.12 14.14 2.30
CA GLN A 42 -0.38 13.41 3.34
C GLN A 42 -0.82 13.83 4.76
N GLU A 43 -0.99 15.13 5.00
CA GLU A 43 -1.43 15.63 6.31
C GLU A 43 -2.87 15.21 6.65
N MET A 44 -3.79 15.33 5.68
CA MET A 44 -5.18 14.88 5.86
C MET A 44 -5.23 13.38 6.21
N TRP A 45 -4.42 12.56 5.55
CA TRP A 45 -4.33 11.13 5.85
C TRP A 45 -3.65 10.86 7.20
N ALA A 46 -2.58 11.59 7.53
CA ALA A 46 -1.90 11.44 8.81
C ALA A 46 -2.83 11.72 10.00
N ARG A 47 -3.71 12.72 9.87
CA ARG A 47 -4.71 13.14 10.85
C ARG A 47 -6.02 12.35 10.82
N ASP A 48 -6.10 11.26 10.05
CA ASP A 48 -7.30 10.43 9.90
C ASP A 48 -8.53 11.16 9.31
N GLU A 49 -8.34 12.34 8.69
CA GLU A 49 -9.38 13.05 7.92
C GLU A 49 -9.68 12.33 6.60
N VAL A 50 -8.69 11.58 6.08
CA VAL A 50 -8.81 10.72 4.90
C VAL A 50 -8.37 9.31 5.28
N GLN A 51 -9.19 8.32 4.91
CA GLN A 51 -8.97 6.92 5.32
C GLN A 51 -7.92 6.22 4.44
N ILE A 52 -7.89 6.52 3.14
CA ILE A 52 -7.01 5.85 2.17
C ILE A 52 -6.08 6.88 1.52
N ILE A 53 -4.80 6.52 1.42
CA ILE A 53 -3.85 7.20 0.56
C ILE A 53 -3.41 6.26 -0.57
N CYS A 54 -3.69 6.66 -1.80
CA CYS A 54 -3.32 5.89 -3.00
C CYS A 54 -2.01 6.44 -3.53
N ALA A 55 -0.93 5.68 -3.42
CA ALA A 55 0.39 6.21 -3.62
C ALA A 55 1.28 5.36 -4.53
N THR A 56 2.20 5.99 -5.25
CA THR A 56 3.30 5.29 -5.93
C THR A 56 4.51 5.18 -5.01
N VAL A 57 5.58 4.51 -5.45
CA VAL A 57 6.85 4.31 -4.71
C VAL A 57 7.43 5.62 -4.13
N ALA A 58 7.04 6.79 -4.67
CA ALA A 58 7.37 8.09 -4.11
C ALA A 58 6.85 8.34 -2.67
N PHE A 59 5.92 7.51 -2.19
CA PHE A 59 5.37 7.54 -0.83
C PHE A 59 6.24 6.73 0.13
N GLY A 60 7.52 7.10 0.18
CA GLY A 60 8.57 6.33 0.82
C GLY A 60 9.17 7.04 2.03
N MET A 61 9.61 8.27 1.80
CA MET A 61 10.49 8.99 2.72
C MET A 61 9.67 9.89 3.66
N GLY A 62 9.81 9.69 4.97
CA GLY A 62 9.30 10.61 6.00
C GLY A 62 7.87 10.38 6.49
N ILE A 63 7.22 9.27 6.11
CA ILE A 63 5.87 8.94 6.59
C ILE A 63 5.97 7.97 7.76
N ASN A 64 5.58 8.44 8.95
CA ASN A 64 5.53 7.68 10.19
C ASN A 64 4.12 7.73 10.80
N LYS A 65 3.16 7.05 10.17
CA LYS A 65 1.85 6.79 10.78
C LYS A 65 1.91 5.39 11.40
N PRO A 66 1.92 5.24 12.74
CA PRO A 66 2.12 3.95 13.37
C PRO A 66 0.91 3.01 13.20
N ASN A 67 -0.29 3.59 13.09
CA ASN A 67 -1.56 2.88 13.09
C ASN A 67 -2.10 2.52 11.70
N VAL A 68 -1.22 2.20 10.74
CA VAL A 68 -1.66 1.73 9.42
C VAL A 68 -2.11 0.26 9.53
N ARG A 69 -3.39 0.00 9.28
CA ARG A 69 -3.97 -1.35 9.36
C ARG A 69 -3.83 -2.17 8.11
N PHE A 70 -3.85 -1.53 6.94
CA PHE A 70 -3.85 -2.21 5.66
C PHE A 70 -2.86 -1.58 4.70
N VAL A 71 -2.06 -2.42 4.03
CA VAL A 71 -1.25 -2.05 2.86
C VAL A 71 -1.72 -2.91 1.70
N PHE A 72 -2.22 -2.26 0.65
CA PHE A 72 -2.67 -2.92 -0.57
C PHE A 72 -1.66 -2.63 -1.70
N HIS A 73 -1.05 -3.68 -2.23
CA HIS A 73 -0.27 -3.61 -3.46
C HIS A 73 -1.21 -3.91 -4.62
N HIS A 74 -1.66 -2.85 -5.30
CA HIS A 74 -2.50 -2.98 -6.51
C HIS A 74 -1.75 -3.65 -7.66
N SER A 75 -0.44 -3.48 -7.74
CA SER A 75 0.42 -4.06 -8.77
C SER A 75 1.68 -4.64 -8.14
N MET A 76 2.30 -5.59 -8.81
CA MET A 76 3.51 -6.26 -8.32
C MET A 76 4.65 -5.25 -8.05
N PRO A 77 5.24 -5.23 -6.84
CA PRO A 77 6.43 -4.45 -6.54
C PRO A 77 7.61 -4.84 -7.42
N LYS A 78 8.56 -3.91 -7.58
CA LYS A 78 9.73 -4.12 -8.46
C LYS A 78 10.74 -5.13 -7.92
N SER A 79 10.73 -5.38 -6.61
CA SER A 79 11.60 -6.36 -5.97
C SER A 79 11.01 -6.83 -4.64
N LEU A 80 11.61 -7.88 -4.07
CA LEU A 80 11.21 -8.37 -2.74
C LEU A 80 11.53 -7.35 -1.64
N GLU A 81 12.63 -6.61 -1.78
CA GLU A 81 13.04 -5.55 -0.86
C GLU A 81 12.04 -4.38 -0.89
N ALA A 82 11.59 -3.99 -2.09
CA ALA A 82 10.55 -2.98 -2.26
C ALA A 82 9.26 -3.42 -1.58
N TYR A 83 8.82 -4.67 -1.84
CA TYR A 83 7.66 -5.24 -1.16
C TYR A 83 7.82 -5.19 0.36
N HIS A 84 8.97 -5.65 0.89
CA HIS A 84 9.23 -5.69 2.33
C HIS A 84 9.19 -4.28 2.96
N GLN A 85 9.76 -3.28 2.29
CA GLN A 85 9.74 -1.89 2.77
C GLN A 85 8.33 -1.29 2.73
N GLU A 86 7.58 -1.55 1.67
CA GLU A 86 6.21 -1.06 1.46
C GLU A 86 5.23 -1.72 2.44
N SER A 87 5.30 -3.06 2.59
CA SER A 87 4.48 -3.84 3.51
C SER A 87 4.79 -3.52 4.98
N GLY A 88 6.06 -3.24 5.31
CA GLY A 88 6.52 -2.87 6.65
C GLY A 88 5.99 -1.52 7.18
N ARG A 89 5.04 -0.91 6.47
CA ARG A 89 4.27 0.24 6.95
C ARG A 89 3.07 -0.17 7.79
N ALA A 90 2.50 -1.36 7.56
CA ALA A 90 1.38 -1.86 8.35
C ALA A 90 1.83 -2.25 9.76
N GLY A 91 0.98 -2.02 10.77
CA GLY A 91 1.17 -2.60 12.11
C GLY A 91 2.38 -2.06 12.90
N ARG A 92 2.83 -0.83 12.65
CA ARG A 92 4.01 -0.25 13.33
C ARG A 92 3.77 0.08 14.81
N ASP A 93 2.52 0.16 15.23
CA ASP A 93 2.10 0.26 16.63
C ASP A 93 2.14 -1.09 17.38
N GLY A 94 2.50 -2.19 16.70
CA GLY A 94 2.51 -3.54 17.29
C GLY A 94 1.17 -4.27 17.20
N GLU A 95 0.12 -3.59 16.77
CA GLU A 95 -1.18 -4.19 16.51
C GLU A 95 -1.22 -4.87 15.14
N HIS A 96 -2.20 -5.75 14.94
CA HIS A 96 -2.35 -6.47 13.68
C HIS A 96 -2.42 -5.53 12.47
N GLY A 97 -1.53 -5.77 11.51
CA GLY A 97 -1.47 -5.12 10.20
C GLY A 97 -1.52 -6.16 9.10
N LEU A 98 -2.29 -5.87 8.04
CA LEU A 98 -2.46 -6.77 6.91
C LEU A 98 -1.85 -6.19 5.63
N CYS A 99 -1.08 -7.02 4.94
CA CYS A 99 -0.50 -6.69 3.65
C CYS A 99 -1.08 -7.61 2.59
N ILE A 100 -1.74 -7.04 1.59
CA ILE A 100 -2.39 -7.79 0.50
C ILE A 100 -1.73 -7.39 -0.81
N LEU A 101 -1.34 -8.40 -1.60
CA LEU A 101 -0.86 -8.22 -2.96
C LEU A 101 -1.90 -8.76 -3.94
N PHE A 102 -2.41 -7.89 -4.80
CA PHE A 102 -3.23 -8.29 -5.94
C PHE A 102 -2.31 -8.71 -7.08
N TYR A 103 -2.25 -10.02 -7.33
CA TYR A 103 -1.41 -10.57 -8.39
C TYR A 103 -2.18 -10.62 -9.71
N SER A 104 -1.56 -10.11 -10.78
CA SER A 104 -1.96 -10.40 -12.14
C SER A 104 -0.74 -10.74 -13.00
N TRP A 105 -0.92 -11.64 -13.97
CA TRP A 105 0.16 -12.01 -14.89
C TRP A 105 0.60 -10.80 -15.75
N GLY A 106 -0.34 -9.92 -16.09
CA GLY A 106 -0.06 -8.67 -16.80
C GLY A 106 0.87 -7.74 -16.01
N ASP A 107 0.68 -7.63 -14.69
CA ASP A 107 1.55 -6.82 -13.84
C ASP A 107 2.94 -7.43 -13.69
N ALA A 108 3.04 -8.76 -13.57
CA ALA A 108 4.33 -9.44 -13.52
C ALA A 108 5.15 -9.19 -14.80
N SER A 109 4.50 -9.23 -15.97
CA SER A 109 5.15 -8.94 -17.25
C SER A 109 5.56 -7.47 -17.38
N LYS A 110 4.73 -6.53 -16.95
CA LYS A 110 5.08 -5.09 -16.92
C LYS A 110 6.23 -4.79 -15.96
N ALA A 111 6.20 -5.38 -14.76
CA ALA A 111 7.26 -5.24 -13.76
C ALA A 111 8.61 -5.71 -14.31
N ARG A 112 8.65 -6.90 -14.92
CA ARG A 112 9.86 -7.41 -15.61
C ARG A 112 10.36 -6.44 -16.67
N SER A 113 9.48 -5.93 -17.54
CA SER A 113 9.87 -4.98 -18.59
C SER A 113 10.47 -3.69 -18.02
N MET A 114 9.88 -3.14 -16.96
CA MET A 114 10.37 -1.92 -16.32
C MET A 114 11.74 -2.11 -15.66
N ILE A 115 11.98 -3.27 -15.03
CA ILE A 115 13.28 -3.61 -14.41
C ILE A 115 14.37 -3.72 -15.48
N ILE A 116 14.08 -4.40 -16.60
CA ILE A 116 15.02 -4.54 -17.71
C ILE A 116 15.34 -3.16 -18.31
N ASP A 117 14.34 -2.31 -18.50
CA ASP A 117 14.55 -0.97 -19.08
C ASP A 117 15.34 -0.05 -18.15
N SER A 118 15.10 -0.08 -16.83
CA SER A 118 15.91 0.68 -15.87
C SER A 118 17.36 0.24 -15.86
N SER A 119 17.63 -1.07 -15.88
CA SER A 119 19.01 -1.59 -15.95
C SER A 119 19.74 -1.22 -17.24
N ARG A 120 19.02 -0.98 -18.34
CA ARG A 120 19.61 -0.50 -19.60
C ARG A 120 19.97 0.98 -19.52
N ARG A 121 19.13 1.81 -18.92
CA ARG A 121 19.38 3.25 -18.73
C ARG A 121 20.54 3.53 -17.78
N GLU A 122 20.76 2.68 -16.77
CA GLU A 122 21.90 2.81 -15.85
C GLU A 122 23.25 2.44 -16.49
N ARG A 123 23.24 1.72 -17.60
CA ARG A 123 24.45 1.29 -18.33
C ARG A 123 24.80 2.17 -19.53
N ALA A 124 23.93 3.11 -19.89
CA ALA A 124 24.09 4.05 -21.00
C ALA A 124 24.59 5.40 -20.48
#